data_AF-A0AAV4ENS6-F1
#
_entry.id   AF-A0AAV4ENS6-F1
#
_cell.length_a   1.000
_cell.length_b   1.000
_cell.length_c   1.000
_cell.angle_alpha   90.00
_cell.angle_beta   90.00
_cell.angle_gamma   90.00
#
_symmetry.space_group_name_H-M   'P 1'
#
loop_
_entity.id
_entity.type
_entity.pdbx_description
1 polymer ?
#
loop_
_entity_poly.entity_id
_entity_poly.type
_entity_poly.pdbx_seq_one_letter_code
_entity_poly.pdbx_strand_id
1 'polypeptide(L)'
;MPVVVVVVVVVVVVVVVVVVEVLVAVVVILSWWIKGLRREEKFRYSDEPLKDPFIKERFEIELRSKFRILESIDEEATTFEDVEELWNMAGTGWTKAYKEVLGLQKQHHKPWIPSRPLDLIQVKKKKKDNYCEQK
;
A
#
# COMPACT_ATOMS: atom_id res chain seq x y z
N MET A 1 -37.16 -36.63 -29.61
CA MET A 1 -35.70 -36.44 -29.55
C MET A 1 -35.22 -34.98 -29.62
N PRO A 2 -35.85 -34.01 -30.33
CA PRO A 2 -35.26 -32.67 -30.45
C PRO A 2 -35.35 -31.83 -29.17
N VAL A 3 -36.40 -32.01 -28.35
CA VAL A 3 -36.61 -31.24 -27.12
C VAL A 3 -35.50 -31.47 -26.09
N VAL A 4 -35.03 -32.71 -25.96
CA VAL A 4 -33.94 -33.06 -25.02
C VAL A 4 -32.64 -32.37 -25.42
N VAL A 5 -32.34 -32.33 -26.73
CA VAL A 5 -31.13 -31.66 -27.24
C VAL A 5 -31.20 -30.16 -26.99
N VAL A 6 -32.35 -29.53 -27.20
CA VAL A 6 -32.55 -28.10 -26.93
C VAL A 6 -32.37 -27.79 -25.45
N VAL A 7 -32.94 -28.59 -24.55
CA VAL A 7 -32.79 -28.41 -23.11
C VAL A 7 -31.33 -28.54 -22.68
N VAL A 8 -30.60 -29.54 -23.19
CA VAL A 8 -29.18 -29.72 -22.89
C VAL A 8 -28.35 -28.52 -23.36
N VAL A 9 -28.59 -28.02 -24.58
CA VAL A 9 -27.87 -26.85 -25.10
C VAL A 9 -28.15 -25.61 -24.26
N VAL A 10 -29.40 -25.36 -23.87
CA VAL A 10 -29.77 -24.22 -23.01
C VAL A 10 -29.08 -24.33 -21.65
N VAL A 11 -29.06 -25.51 -21.04
CA VAL A 11 -28.38 -25.73 -19.75
C VAL A 11 -26.88 -25.47 -19.89
N VAL A 12 -26.24 -25.96 -20.95
CA VAL A 12 -24.81 -25.71 -21.20
C VAL A 12 -24.53 -24.21 -21.36
N VAL A 13 -25.35 -23.50 -22.12
CA VAL A 13 -25.20 -22.05 -22.31
C VAL A 13 -25.35 -21.30 -20.99
N VAL A 14 -26.35 -21.65 -20.19
CA VAL A 14 -26.57 -21.04 -18.86
C VAL A 14 -25.37 -21.31 -17.95
N VAL A 15 -24.86 -22.54 -17.91
CA VAL A 15 -23.67 -22.90 -17.12
C VAL A 15 -22.45 -22.09 -17.57
N VAL A 16 -22.24 -21.95 -18.88
CA VAL A 16 -21.12 -21.15 -19.42
C VAL A 16 -21.25 -19.68 -19.02
N VAL A 17 -22.45 -19.10 -19.13
CA VAL A 17 -22.71 -17.70 -18.74
C VAL A 17 -22.41 -17.48 -17.26
N VAL A 18 -22.92 -18.36 -16.38
CA VAL A 18 -22.69 -18.28 -14.94
C VAL A 18 -21.20 -18.41 -14.60
N VAL A 19 -20.49 -19.35 -15.26
CA VAL A 19 -19.04 -19.51 -15.06
C VAL A 19 -18.27 -18.27 -15.48
N VAL A 20 -18.65 -17.63 -16.60
CA VAL A 20 -18.03 -16.38 -17.06
C VAL A 20 -18.27 -15.24 -16.07
N GLU A 21 -19.49 -15.09 -15.55
CA GLU A 21 -19.80 -14.05 -14.55
C GLU A 21 -19.02 -14.23 -13.26
N VAL A 22 -18.91 -15.46 -12.76
CA VAL A 22 -18.12 -15.78 -11.56
C VAL A 22 -16.64 -15.48 -11.79
N LEU A 23 -16.09 -15.85 -12.94
CA LEU A 23 -14.70 -15.54 -13.30
C LEU A 23 -14.44 -14.03 -13.34
N VAL A 24 -15.35 -13.25 -13.94
CA VAL A 24 -15.24 -11.78 -13.97
C VAL A 24 -15.26 -11.21 -12.55
N ALA A 25 -16.16 -11.67 -11.68
CA ALA A 25 -16.23 -11.22 -10.30
C ALA A 25 -14.92 -11.51 -9.54
N VAL A 26 -14.36 -12.71 -9.68
CA VAL A 26 -13.09 -13.10 -9.06
C VAL A 26 -11.95 -12.20 -9.53
N VAL A 27 -11.85 -11.92 -10.84
CA VAL A 27 -10.81 -11.03 -11.40
C VAL A 27 -10.94 -9.60 -10.87
N VAL A 28 -12.16 -9.08 -10.73
CA VAL A 28 -12.41 -7.74 -10.19
C VAL A 28 -12.01 -7.66 -8.72
N ILE A 29 -12.41 -8.64 -7.91
CA ILE A 29 -12.06 -8.73 -6.49
C ILE A 29 -10.55 -8.82 -6.32
N LEU A 30 -9.89 -9.70 -7.08
CA LEU A 30 -8.45 -9.86 -7.07
C LEU A 30 -7.73 -8.56 -7.48
N SER A 31 -8.23 -7.85 -8.50
CA SER A 31 -7.69 -6.55 -8.90
C SER A 31 -7.82 -5.50 -7.80
N TRP A 32 -8.95 -5.49 -7.07
CA TRP A 32 -9.17 -4.57 -5.97
C TRP A 32 -8.25 -4.87 -4.79
N TRP A 33 -8.06 -6.15 -4.45
CA TRP A 33 -7.14 -6.62 -3.41
C TRP A 33 -5.67 -6.30 -3.75
N ILE A 34 -5.23 -6.55 -4.98
CA ILE A 34 -3.88 -6.20 -5.46
C ILE A 34 -3.63 -4.68 -5.41
N LYS A 35 -4.65 -3.86 -5.74
CA LYS A 35 -4.57 -2.39 -5.61
C LYS A 35 -4.52 -1.94 -4.15
N GLY A 36 -5.18 -2.65 -3.24
CA GLY A 36 -5.13 -2.43 -1.80
C GLY A 36 -3.74 -2.73 -1.22
N LEU A 37 -3.14 -3.85 -1.62
CA LEU A 37 -1.80 -4.27 -1.20
C LEU A 37 -0.68 -3.30 -1.60
N ARG A 38 -0.88 -2.52 -2.68
CA ARG A 38 0.11 -1.51 -3.13
C ARG A 38 0.00 -0.18 -2.37
N ARG A 39 -0.91 -0.05 -1.40
CA ARG A 39 -1.09 1.18 -0.64
C ARG A 39 -0.35 1.14 0.70
N GLU A 40 0.89 0.66 0.69
CA GLU A 40 1.82 1.00 1.76
C GLU A 40 2.24 2.46 1.58
N GLU A 41 1.72 3.32 2.43
CA GLU A 41 2.14 4.70 2.51
C GLU A 41 3.60 4.72 2.98
N LYS A 42 4.52 4.76 2.00
CA LYS A 42 5.95 4.92 2.27
C LYS A 42 6.17 6.30 2.89
N PHE A 43 6.14 6.36 4.22
CA PHE A 43 6.55 7.55 4.96
C PHE A 43 8.02 7.82 4.65
N ARG A 44 8.29 8.97 4.06
CA ARG A 44 9.65 9.50 3.98
C ARG A 44 9.87 10.31 5.25
N TYR A 45 10.89 9.95 6.01
CA TYR A 45 11.33 10.73 7.16
C TYR A 45 12.38 11.75 6.68
N SER A 46 12.35 12.95 7.23
CA SER A 46 13.40 13.93 6.94
C SER A 46 14.67 13.55 7.70
N ASP A 47 15.82 13.52 7.04
CA ASP A 47 17.13 13.32 7.69
C ASP A 47 17.70 14.63 8.26
N GLU A 48 17.05 15.76 7.99
CA GLU A 48 17.45 17.09 8.46
C GLU A 48 17.63 17.18 9.99
N PRO A 49 16.75 16.60 10.83
CA PRO A 49 16.90 16.67 12.29
C PRO A 49 18.07 15.84 12.83
N LEU A 50 18.50 14.80 12.10
CA LEU A 50 19.63 13.94 12.49
C LEU A 50 20.99 14.60 12.26
N LYS A 51 21.04 15.76 11.58
CA LYS A 51 22.26 16.53 11.38
C LYS A 51 22.70 17.27 12.64
N ASP A 52 21.78 17.54 13.56
CA ASP A 52 22.11 18.11 14.86
C ASP A 52 22.66 16.99 15.79
N PRO A 53 23.91 17.11 16.28
CA PRO A 53 24.51 16.11 17.15
C PRO A 53 23.73 15.89 18.45
N PHE A 54 23.09 16.93 19.00
CA PHE A 54 22.31 16.83 20.24
C PHE A 54 21.01 16.03 20.04
N ILE A 55 20.33 16.26 18.91
CA ILE A 55 19.11 15.51 18.55
C ILE A 55 19.45 14.05 18.26
N LYS A 56 20.55 13.81 17.54
CA LYS A 56 21.03 12.46 17.23
C LYS A 56 21.33 11.66 18.50
N GLU A 57 22.04 12.24 19.46
CA GLU A 57 22.39 11.57 20.72
C GLU A 57 21.14 11.23 21.54
N ARG A 58 20.20 12.17 21.69
CA ARG A 58 18.92 11.91 22.37
C ARG A 58 18.14 10.78 21.70
N PHE A 59 18.07 10.80 20.37
CA PHE A 59 17.37 9.78 19.60
C PHE A 59 18.03 8.40 19.75
N GLU A 60 19.35 8.34 19.73
CA GLU A 60 20.10 7.09 19.93
C GLU A 60 19.88 6.51 21.34
N ILE A 61 19.86 7.36 22.37
CA ILE A 61 19.58 6.94 23.75
C ILE A 61 18.15 6.39 23.87
N GLU A 62 17.16 7.07 23.30
CA GLU A 62 15.77 6.63 23.34
C GLU A 62 15.56 5.31 22.60
N LEU A 63 16.17 5.16 21.42
CA LEU A 63 16.18 3.90 20.68
C LEU A 63 16.81 2.77 21.49
N ARG A 64 18.01 3.00 22.02
CA ARG A 64 18.74 2.00 22.81
C ARG A 64 17.95 1.57 24.05
N SER A 65 17.28 2.51 24.71
CA SER A 65 16.40 2.20 25.83
C SER A 65 15.20 1.33 25.42
N LYS A 66 14.57 1.61 24.27
CA LYS A 66 13.45 0.80 23.75
C LYS A 66 13.91 -0.58 23.28
N PHE A 67 15.08 -0.68 22.65
CA PHE A 67 15.67 -1.96 22.24
C PHE A 67 15.95 -2.88 23.42
N ARG A 68 16.45 -2.35 24.54
CA ARG A 68 16.64 -3.13 25.76
C ARG A 68 15.35 -3.71 26.32
N ILE A 69 14.24 -2.97 26.24
CA ILE A 69 12.92 -3.46 26.67
C ILE A 69 12.47 -4.61 25.76
N LEU A 70 12.67 -4.48 24.44
CA LEU A 70 12.29 -5.53 23.50
C LEU A 70 13.13 -6.80 23.67
N GLU A 71 14.45 -6.65 23.85
CA GLU A 71 15.37 -7.76 24.11
C GLU A 71 14.97 -8.53 25.37
N SER A 72 14.58 -7.85 26.44
CA SER A 72 14.10 -8.52 27.66
C SER A 72 12.77 -9.28 27.49
N ILE A 73 11.94 -8.89 26.52
CA ILE A 73 10.64 -9.53 26.33
C ILE A 73 10.74 -10.71 25.36
N ASP A 74 11.68 -10.69 24.39
CA ASP A 74 11.98 -11.85 23.54
C ASP A 74 12.49 -13.05 24.36
N GLU A 75 13.15 -12.79 25.50
CA GLU A 75 13.56 -13.82 26.46
C GLU A 75 12.39 -14.42 27.28
N GLU A 76 11.30 -13.67 27.47
CA GLU A 76 10.14 -14.07 28.30
C GLU A 76 8.94 -14.58 27.46
N ALA A 77 8.91 -14.27 26.16
CA ALA A 77 7.83 -14.66 25.25
C ALA A 77 7.81 -16.19 25.05
N THR A 78 6.79 -16.84 25.63
CA THR A 78 6.66 -18.30 25.65
C THR A 78 5.71 -18.83 24.57
N THR A 79 4.88 -17.96 23.95
CA THR A 79 3.89 -18.34 22.93
C THR A 79 4.03 -17.50 21.65
N PHE A 80 3.73 -18.09 20.49
CA PHE A 80 3.84 -17.42 19.18
C PHE A 80 2.92 -16.19 19.04
N GLU A 81 1.75 -16.19 19.67
CA GLU A 81 0.82 -15.04 19.69
C GLU A 81 1.39 -13.85 20.48
N ASP A 82 2.08 -14.11 21.60
CA ASP A 82 2.72 -13.07 22.41
C ASP A 82 3.83 -12.36 21.62
N VAL A 83 4.58 -13.12 20.81
CA VAL A 83 5.65 -12.61 19.94
C VAL A 83 5.08 -11.69 18.85
N GLU A 84 3.97 -12.05 18.20
CA GLU A 84 3.37 -11.24 17.14
C GLU A 84 2.82 -9.89 17.66
N GLU A 85 2.13 -9.92 18.81
CA GLU A 85 1.64 -8.69 19.46
C GLU A 85 2.81 -7.78 19.88
N LEU A 86 3.89 -8.38 20.36
CA LEU A 86 5.10 -7.67 20.76
C LEU A 86 5.78 -6.98 19.58
N TRP A 87 5.93 -7.68 18.45
CA TRP A 87 6.50 -7.10 17.23
C TRP A 87 5.66 -5.95 16.70
N ASN A 88 4.34 -6.04 16.82
CA ASN A 88 3.43 -4.95 16.44
C ASN A 88 3.57 -3.75 17.40
N MET A 89 3.70 -4.00 18.70
CA MET A 89 3.94 -2.97 19.72
C MET A 89 5.30 -2.27 19.53
N ALA A 90 6.35 -3.03 19.21
CA ALA A 90 7.67 -2.52 18.84
C ALA A 90 7.60 -1.62 17.58
N GLY A 91 7.00 -2.14 16.51
CA GLY A 91 6.88 -1.44 15.22
C GLY A 91 6.10 -0.13 15.33
N THR A 92 5.02 -0.11 16.11
CA THR A 92 4.23 1.11 16.38
C THR A 92 4.99 2.10 17.25
N GLY A 93 5.71 1.64 18.28
CA GLY A 93 6.56 2.46 19.12
C GLY A 93 7.70 3.14 18.35
N TRP A 94 8.35 2.41 17.44
CA TRP A 94 9.36 2.94 16.53
C TRP A 94 8.76 3.98 15.58
N THR A 95 7.66 3.65 14.91
CA THR A 95 6.98 4.56 13.97
C THR A 95 6.61 5.88 14.66
N LYS A 96 6.18 5.82 15.92
CA LYS A 96 5.89 7.01 16.73
C LYS A 96 7.14 7.82 17.07
N ALA A 97 8.22 7.18 17.52
CA ALA A 97 9.49 7.84 17.84
C ALA A 97 10.12 8.51 16.59
N TYR A 98 10.16 7.80 15.46
CA TYR A 98 10.63 8.35 14.19
C TYR A 98 9.77 9.52 13.73
N LYS A 99 8.44 9.43 13.86
CA LYS A 99 7.52 10.53 13.52
C LYS A 99 7.68 11.75 14.43
N GLU A 100 8.02 11.55 15.70
CA GLU A 100 8.22 12.63 16.67
C GLU A 100 9.55 13.35 16.46
N VAL A 101 10.65 12.60 16.25
CA VAL A 101 12.00 13.17 16.10
C VAL A 101 12.28 13.63 14.68
N LEU A 102 11.89 12.86 13.66
CA LEU A 102 12.18 13.17 12.26
C LEU A 102 11.07 13.97 11.57
N GLY A 103 9.87 13.99 12.16
CA GLY A 103 8.67 14.48 11.50
C GLY A 103 8.26 13.59 10.32
N LEU A 104 7.00 13.68 9.91
CA LEU A 104 6.67 13.26 8.54
C LEU A 104 7.22 14.31 7.60
N GLN A 105 8.00 13.92 6.58
CA GLN A 105 7.97 14.74 5.36
C GLN A 105 6.53 14.69 4.86
N LYS A 106 5.80 15.79 5.05
CA LYS A 106 4.73 16.13 4.12
C LYS A 106 5.39 16.01 2.75
N GLN A 107 4.75 15.30 1.82
CA GLN A 107 5.21 15.31 0.44
C GLN A 107 5.20 16.77 -0.01
N HIS A 108 6.30 17.48 0.22
CA HIS A 108 6.52 18.79 -0.32
C HIS A 108 6.47 18.54 -1.80
N HIS A 109 5.43 19.07 -2.42
CA HIS A 109 5.29 19.05 -3.86
C HIS A 109 6.65 19.50 -4.40
N LYS A 110 7.37 18.59 -5.08
CA LYS A 110 8.63 18.95 -5.71
C LYS A 110 8.35 20.21 -6.52
N PRO A 111 9.08 21.32 -6.36
CA PRO A 111 8.69 22.60 -6.96
C PRO A 111 8.57 22.53 -8.49
N TRP A 112 9.28 21.59 -9.12
CA TRP A 112 9.18 21.30 -10.56
C TRP A 112 8.01 20.38 -10.97
N ILE A 113 7.31 19.77 -10.02
CA ILE A 113 6.09 19.00 -10.26
C ILE A 113 4.92 19.93 -9.92
N PRO A 114 4.14 20.40 -10.91
CA PRO A 114 3.02 21.29 -10.63
C PRO A 114 1.94 20.55 -9.84
N SER A 115 1.32 21.25 -8.87
CA SER A 115 0.25 20.73 -8.01
C SER A 115 -1.03 20.31 -8.73
N ARG A 116 -1.11 20.52 -10.05
CA ARG A 116 -2.25 20.15 -10.88
C ARG A 116 -1.89 19.04 -11.88
N PRO A 117 -1.92 17.77 -11.44
CA PRO A 117 -1.70 16.64 -12.34
C PRO A 117 -2.85 16.47 -13.34
N LEU A 118 -4.11 16.77 -12.96
CA LEU A 118 -5.27 16.51 -13.80
C LEU A 118 -5.34 17.38 -15.06
N ASP A 119 -5.13 18.69 -14.92
CA ASP A 119 -5.17 19.63 -16.05
C ASP A 119 -4.03 19.32 -17.05
N LEU A 120 -2.83 19.02 -16.55
CA LEU A 120 -1.67 18.69 -17.37
C LEU A 120 -1.84 17.34 -18.11
N ILE A 121 -2.50 16.36 -17.47
CA ILE A 121 -2.85 15.07 -18.09
C ILE A 121 -3.89 15.27 -19.20
N GLN A 122 -4.91 16.12 -18.97
CA GLN A 122 -5.91 16.43 -20.00
C GLN A 122 -5.29 17.14 -21.21
N VAL A 123 -4.36 18.08 -20.98
CA VAL A 123 -3.62 18.75 -22.06
C VAL A 123 -2.77 17.76 -22.86
N LYS A 124 -2.08 16.83 -22.19
CA LYS A 124 -1.28 15.79 -22.86
C LYS A 124 -2.16 14.82 -23.66
N LYS A 125 -3.35 14.46 -23.17
CA LYS A 125 -4.32 13.64 -23.91
C LYS A 125 -4.79 14.32 -25.19
N LYS A 126 -5.28 15.57 -25.10
CA LYS A 126 -5.73 16.34 -26.27
C LYS A 126 -4.63 16.51 -27.32
N LYS A 127 -3.38 16.74 -26.90
CA LYS A 127 -2.24 16.81 -27.84
C LYS A 127 -1.98 15.50 -28.57
N LYS A 128 -2.15 14.36 -27.90
CA LYS A 128 -1.98 13.04 -28.53
C LYS A 128 -3.09 12.78 -29.55
N ASP A 129 -4.33 13.08 -29.20
CA ASP A 129 -5.50 12.85 -30.06
C ASP A 129 -5.40 13.69 -31.34
N ASN A 130 -5.05 14.98 -31.22
CA ASN A 130 -4.82 15.85 -32.37
C ASN A 130 -3.69 15.38 -33.30
N TYR A 131 -2.67 14.69 -32.76
CA TYR A 131 -1.55 14.17 -33.57
C TYR A 131 -1.94 12.88 -34.31
N CYS A 132 -2.86 12.10 -33.75
CA CYS A 132 -3.39 10.88 -34.37
C CYS A 132 -4.44 11.19 -35.45
N GLU A 133 -5.19 12.30 -35.32
CA GLU A 133 -6.17 12.74 -36.33
C GLU A 133 -5.53 13.38 -37.59
N GLN A 134 -4.28 13.86 -37.48
CA GLN A 134 -3.56 14.47 -38.59
C GLN A 134 -2.74 13.49 -39.43
N LYS A 135 -2.84 12.18 -39.18
CA LYS A 135 -2.12 11.11 -39.89
C LYS A 135 -3.10 10.15 -40.54
#